data_AF-A0A2A2Q0T3-F1
#
_entry.id   AF-A0A2A2Q0T3-F1
#
_cell.length_a   1.000
_cell.length_b   1.000
_cell.length_c   1.000
_cell.angle_alpha   90.00
_cell.angle_beta   90.00
_cell.angle_gamma   90.00
#
_symmetry.space_group_name_H-M   'P 1'
#
loop_
_entity.id
_entity.type
_entity.pdbx_description
1 polymer ?
#
loop_
_entity_poly.entity_id
_entity_poly.type
_entity_poly.pdbx_seq_one_letter_code
_entity_poly.pdbx_strand_id
1 'polypeptide(L)'
;MRSFSPGAMSQRREVFHVKRAGAMQEISRGDHRRGGPMVGVSRELAIGGLLLVLLLLVAGGLWWLGRNRGKTGSGEEASAGGRASEEALIVWQGPHPAEVAENFTKAASHAERLKWVRQPEKVGAEMEAFFRDGPGATEKIMGKFLLATSGQDDLLYENYHVSIESGESRLLCVSVDPQGAKVDFEAYARSGSEKWSELAAGTVPSAEEMRVIVQSGGFYMHRFPDQTKWVHFKATTPDLPGSMDLYVLRDSEAARQLAQVGETMAHVTVSIRAVEDSAKYRQFEITAIRAIGWVEAAE
;
A
#
# COMPACT_ATOMS: atom_id res chain seq x y z
N MET A 1 55.31 16.47 -31.78
CA MET A 1 53.88 16.72 -31.49
C MET A 1 53.64 16.35 -30.04
N ARG A 2 53.10 17.30 -29.27
CA ARG A 2 53.05 17.29 -27.80
C ARG A 2 51.89 16.44 -27.28
N SER A 3 52.19 15.65 -26.26
CA SER A 3 51.27 14.88 -25.41
C SER A 3 50.39 15.80 -24.56
N PHE A 4 49.10 15.53 -24.50
CA PHE A 4 48.15 16.15 -23.58
C PHE A 4 47.54 15.07 -22.68
N SER A 5 47.87 15.12 -21.39
CA SER A 5 47.17 14.40 -20.31
C SER A 5 46.16 15.34 -19.66
N PRO A 6 44.88 14.99 -19.50
CA PRO A 6 43.96 15.72 -18.65
C PRO A 6 44.12 15.28 -17.19
N GLY A 7 44.29 16.28 -16.32
CA GLY A 7 44.56 16.13 -14.89
C GLY A 7 43.36 15.73 -14.03
N ALA A 8 43.71 15.24 -12.85
CA ALA A 8 42.85 14.84 -11.76
C ALA A 8 41.95 15.98 -11.26
N MET A 9 40.66 15.68 -11.09
CA MET A 9 39.66 16.58 -10.52
C MET A 9 39.52 16.28 -9.02
N SER A 10 39.98 17.22 -8.20
CA SER A 10 39.90 17.24 -6.75
C SER A 10 38.46 17.43 -6.29
N GLN A 11 37.91 16.47 -5.52
CA GLN A 11 36.61 16.62 -4.85
C GLN A 11 36.70 17.66 -3.73
N ARG A 12 35.95 18.75 -3.89
CA ARG A 12 35.72 19.77 -2.85
C ARG A 12 34.52 19.34 -2.02
N ARG A 13 34.73 19.06 -0.72
CA ARG A 13 33.64 18.92 0.26
C ARG A 13 33.15 20.32 0.64
N GLU A 14 31.94 20.67 0.24
CA GLU A 14 31.24 21.85 0.78
C GLU A 14 30.40 21.43 2.00
N VAL A 15 30.67 22.08 3.12
CA VAL A 15 29.94 21.98 4.38
C VAL A 15 28.89 23.09 4.38
N PHE A 16 27.61 22.73 4.34
CA PHE A 16 26.52 23.69 4.48
C PHE A 16 26.15 23.90 5.95
N HIS A 17 26.41 25.12 6.44
CA HIS A 17 25.81 25.64 7.67
C HIS A 17 24.51 26.37 7.33
N VAL A 18 23.38 25.84 7.81
CA VAL A 18 22.10 26.56 7.76
C VAL A 18 21.97 27.42 9.02
N LYS A 19 22.17 28.73 8.87
CA LYS A 19 21.69 29.75 9.80
C LYS A 19 20.22 30.01 9.51
N ARG A 20 19.34 29.78 10.50
CA ARG A 20 17.98 30.34 10.48
C ARG A 20 18.00 31.71 11.16
N ALA A 21 17.68 32.73 10.38
CA ALA A 21 17.18 34.00 10.87
C ALA A 21 15.68 33.88 11.13
N GLY A 22 15.21 34.45 12.23
CA GLY A 22 13.81 34.65 12.54
C GLY A 22 13.71 35.84 13.48
N ALA A 23 13.12 36.93 12.98
CA ALA A 23 12.82 38.13 13.73
C ALA A 23 11.35 38.13 14.19
N MET A 24 11.08 39.03 15.14
CA MET A 24 9.75 39.53 15.58
C MET A 24 9.02 38.59 16.54
N GLN A 25 8.45 39.01 17.68
CA GLN A 25 7.74 40.25 17.96
C GLN A 25 7.66 40.48 19.49
N GLU A 26 7.69 41.75 19.91
CA GLU A 26 7.39 42.20 21.28
C GLU A 26 5.98 41.80 21.72
N ILE A 27 5.83 41.23 22.92
CA ILE A 27 4.64 41.39 23.76
C ILE A 27 5.09 41.69 25.19
N SER A 28 4.69 42.87 25.64
CA SER A 28 4.78 43.37 27.00
C SER A 28 3.69 42.74 27.88
N ARG A 29 4.05 42.27 29.09
CA ARG A 29 3.48 42.69 30.39
C ARG A 29 3.80 41.70 31.52
N GLY A 30 4.21 42.27 32.65
CA GLY A 30 3.64 41.92 33.96
C GLY A 30 4.46 40.99 34.84
N ASP A 31 5.15 41.60 35.80
CA ASP A 31 5.98 40.97 36.82
C ASP A 31 5.20 40.71 38.14
N HIS A 32 5.76 39.80 38.95
CA HIS A 32 5.58 39.56 40.39
C HIS A 32 4.37 38.75 40.91
N ARG A 33 4.60 37.55 41.48
CA ARG A 33 5.02 37.34 42.89
C ARG A 33 5.15 35.85 43.29
N ARG A 34 6.31 35.54 43.90
CA ARG A 34 6.61 34.71 45.08
C ARG A 34 5.94 33.34 45.32
N GLY A 35 6.80 32.34 45.56
CA GLY A 35 6.65 31.36 46.65
C GLY A 35 6.91 29.89 46.27
N GLY A 36 8.06 29.33 46.67
CA GLY A 36 8.20 27.88 46.92
C GLY A 36 8.26 27.62 48.44
N PRO A 37 8.51 26.39 48.93
CA PRO A 37 8.45 25.06 48.29
C PRO A 37 7.58 24.05 49.09
N MET A 38 7.18 22.93 48.47
CA MET A 38 6.99 21.65 49.19
C MET A 38 7.28 20.47 48.25
N VAL A 39 8.26 19.64 48.64
CA VAL A 39 8.62 18.40 47.97
C VAL A 39 7.56 17.35 48.29
N GLY A 40 6.61 17.16 47.38
CA GLY A 40 5.74 16.00 47.35
C GLY A 40 6.27 15.02 46.31
N VAL A 41 6.72 13.84 46.74
CA VAL A 41 7.01 12.72 45.82
C VAL A 41 5.69 12.39 45.11
N SER A 42 5.62 12.73 43.83
CA SER A 42 4.41 12.60 43.03
C SER A 42 4.06 11.12 42.85
N ARG A 43 2.77 10.79 43.03
CA ARG A 43 2.18 9.46 42.78
C ARG A 43 2.46 8.93 41.36
N GLU A 44 2.91 9.78 40.45
CA GLU A 44 3.25 9.42 39.07
C GLU A 44 4.52 8.58 38.94
N LEU A 45 5.51 8.77 39.83
CA LEU A 45 6.73 7.93 39.83
C LEU A 45 6.45 6.49 40.32
N ALA A 46 5.45 6.30 41.17
CA ALA A 46 5.06 4.98 41.66
C ALA A 46 4.32 4.15 40.58
N ILE A 47 3.51 4.80 39.73
CA ILE A 47 2.77 4.14 38.65
C ILE A 47 3.71 3.77 37.49
N GLY A 48 4.66 4.64 37.15
CA GLY A 48 5.67 4.36 36.13
C GLY A 48 6.57 3.16 36.49
N GLY A 49 6.95 3.03 37.77
CA GLY A 49 7.72 1.89 38.26
C GLY A 49 6.97 0.56 38.18
N LEU A 50 5.66 0.56 38.47
CA LEU A 50 4.85 -0.66 38.46
C LEU A 50 4.64 -1.20 37.04
N LEU A 51 4.44 -0.32 36.06
CA LEU A 51 4.28 -0.70 34.64
C LEU A 51 5.57 -1.30 34.07
N LEU A 52 6.74 -0.77 34.46
CA LEU A 52 8.03 -1.31 34.02
C LEU A 52 8.26 -2.73 34.55
N VAL A 53 7.91 -3.00 35.81
CA VAL A 53 8.00 -4.34 36.41
C VAL A 53 7.05 -5.32 35.70
N LEU A 54 5.82 -4.89 35.39
CA LEU A 54 4.85 -5.72 34.68
C LEU A 54 5.33 -6.10 33.26
N LEU A 55 5.90 -5.13 32.53
CA LEU A 55 6.49 -5.36 31.20
C LEU A 55 7.65 -6.36 31.24
N LEU A 56 8.51 -6.26 32.25
CA LEU A 56 9.64 -7.19 32.42
C LEU A 56 9.17 -8.61 32.75
N LEU A 57 8.10 -8.76 33.54
CA LEU A 57 7.50 -10.07 33.84
C LEU A 57 6.85 -10.71 32.60
N VAL A 58 6.17 -9.93 31.76
CA VAL A 58 5.58 -10.41 30.49
C VAL A 58 6.67 -10.84 29.51
N ALA A 59 7.73 -10.04 29.36
CA ALA A 59 8.86 -10.37 28.51
C ALA A 59 9.59 -11.64 28.97
N GLY A 60 9.79 -11.79 30.29
CA GLY A 60 10.37 -13.01 30.88
C GLY A 60 9.49 -14.25 30.69
N GLY A 61 8.17 -14.11 30.83
CA GLY A 61 7.21 -15.19 30.60
C GLY A 61 7.18 -15.67 29.14
N LEU A 62 7.19 -14.74 28.18
CA LEU A 62 7.24 -15.05 26.75
C LEU A 62 8.56 -15.73 26.36
N TRP A 63 9.69 -15.28 26.93
CA TRP A 63 10.99 -15.93 26.70
C TRP A 63 11.04 -17.36 27.27
N TRP A 64 10.46 -17.59 28.45
CA TRP A 64 10.37 -18.93 29.05
C TRP A 64 9.47 -19.88 28.25
N LEU A 65 8.33 -19.40 27.75
CA LEU A 65 7.44 -20.18 26.87
C LEU A 65 8.08 -20.54 25.53
N GLY A 66 8.93 -19.66 24.96
CA GLY A 66 9.69 -19.96 23.74
C GLY A 66 10.75 -21.05 23.93
N ARG A 67 11.35 -21.14 25.13
CA ARG A 67 12.45 -22.08 25.41
C ARG A 67 11.97 -23.51 25.69
N ASN A 68 10.75 -23.70 26.18
CA ASN A 68 10.21 -25.02 26.51
C ASN A 68 9.48 -25.72 25.36
N ARG A 69 9.39 -25.12 24.17
CA ARG A 69 8.71 -25.72 23.01
C ARG A 69 9.57 -26.70 22.20
N GLY A 70 10.77 -27.04 22.67
CA GLY A 70 11.76 -27.85 21.94
C GLY A 70 11.94 -29.30 22.38
N LYS A 71 11.12 -29.85 23.30
CA LYS A 71 11.30 -31.26 23.76
C LYS A 71 9.98 -31.97 24.08
N THR A 72 9.24 -32.33 23.04
CA THR A 72 8.28 -33.44 23.10
C THR A 72 8.12 -34.05 21.71
N GLY A 73 8.51 -35.32 21.57
CA GLY A 73 8.07 -36.18 20.46
C GLY A 73 9.18 -36.77 19.60
N SER A 74 9.96 -37.70 20.15
CA SER A 74 10.65 -38.72 19.38
C SER A 74 9.76 -39.97 19.29
N GLY A 75 9.53 -40.47 18.08
CA GLY A 75 9.16 -41.87 17.86
C GLY A 75 7.92 -42.09 17.02
N GLU A 76 8.05 -42.03 15.70
CA GLU A 76 7.38 -42.96 14.79
C GLU A 76 8.17 -43.03 13.48
N GLU A 77 8.84 -44.17 13.27
CA GLU A 77 9.39 -44.57 11.99
C GLU A 77 8.22 -44.88 11.05
N ALA A 78 8.00 -44.01 10.05
CA ALA A 78 7.17 -44.31 8.90
C ALA A 78 8.02 -44.23 7.63
N SER A 79 7.89 -45.27 6.82
CA SER A 79 8.67 -45.61 5.65
C SER A 79 8.96 -44.47 4.68
N ALA A 80 10.21 -44.49 4.20
CA ALA A 80 10.67 -43.87 2.97
C ALA A 80 9.69 -44.09 1.81
N GLY A 81 9.17 -42.99 1.27
CA GLY A 81 8.26 -43.00 0.13
C GLY A 81 7.65 -41.63 -0.17
N GLY A 82 8.38 -40.54 0.05
CA GLY A 82 7.95 -39.19 -0.32
C GLY A 82 8.94 -38.63 -1.33
N ARG A 83 8.55 -38.57 -2.61
CA ARG A 83 9.25 -37.83 -3.65
C ARG A 83 9.66 -36.47 -3.08
N ALA A 84 10.97 -36.20 -3.03
CA ALA A 84 11.42 -34.83 -3.07
C ALA A 84 10.79 -34.24 -4.33
N SER A 85 9.82 -33.34 -4.16
CA SER A 85 9.41 -32.46 -5.23
C SER A 85 10.69 -31.75 -5.65
N GLU A 86 11.17 -32.09 -6.83
CA GLU A 86 12.12 -31.27 -7.56
C GLU A 86 11.44 -29.90 -7.69
N GLU A 87 11.66 -29.02 -6.71
CA GLU A 87 11.43 -27.58 -6.90
C GLU A 87 12.34 -27.23 -8.06
N ALA A 88 11.78 -27.25 -9.27
CA ALA A 88 12.46 -26.83 -10.46
C ALA A 88 13.00 -25.44 -10.16
N LEU A 89 14.32 -25.33 -10.03
CA LEU A 89 14.98 -24.04 -9.87
C LEU A 89 14.55 -23.18 -11.04
N ILE A 90 13.65 -22.24 -10.81
CA ILE A 90 13.24 -21.27 -11.82
C ILE A 90 14.48 -20.44 -12.09
N VAL A 91 15.15 -20.74 -13.19
CA VAL A 91 16.31 -19.96 -13.65
C VAL A 91 15.76 -18.64 -14.14
N TRP A 92 15.95 -17.61 -13.32
CA TRP A 92 15.57 -16.24 -13.63
C TRP A 92 16.36 -15.71 -14.83
N GLN A 93 15.67 -15.29 -15.90
CA GLN A 93 16.32 -14.84 -17.14
C GLN A 93 16.14 -13.34 -17.45
N GLY A 94 15.29 -12.64 -16.69
CA GLY A 94 14.93 -11.25 -16.98
C GLY A 94 15.54 -10.20 -16.04
N PRO A 95 15.18 -8.92 -16.23
CA PRO A 95 15.58 -7.84 -15.33
C PRO A 95 14.89 -8.00 -13.97
N HIS A 96 15.62 -7.80 -12.87
CA HIS A 96 15.08 -7.93 -11.52
C HIS A 96 13.99 -6.89 -11.21
N PRO A 97 13.04 -7.16 -10.30
CA PRO A 97 11.95 -6.23 -10.00
C PRO A 97 12.40 -4.82 -9.60
N ALA A 98 13.45 -4.70 -8.80
CA ALA A 98 14.02 -3.42 -8.40
C ALA A 98 14.58 -2.61 -9.57
N GLU A 99 15.18 -3.28 -10.56
CA GLU A 99 15.70 -2.67 -11.78
C GLU A 99 14.55 -2.19 -12.67
N VAL A 100 13.51 -3.01 -12.83
CA VAL A 100 12.30 -2.67 -13.58
C VAL A 100 11.59 -1.47 -12.96
N ALA A 101 11.42 -1.45 -11.64
CA ALA A 101 10.86 -0.32 -10.91
C ALA A 101 11.69 0.95 -11.10
N GLU A 102 13.01 0.85 -11.05
CA GLU A 102 13.92 1.97 -11.24
C GLU A 102 13.81 2.54 -12.66
N ASN A 103 13.87 1.66 -13.67
CA ASN A 103 13.84 2.08 -15.06
C ASN A 103 12.47 2.66 -15.45
N PHE A 104 11.37 2.09 -14.96
CA PHE A 104 10.03 2.65 -15.18
C PHE A 104 9.88 4.04 -14.56
N THR A 105 10.36 4.23 -13.33
CA THR A 105 10.22 5.53 -12.63
C THR A 105 11.14 6.60 -13.20
N LYS A 106 12.32 6.24 -13.73
CA LYS A 106 13.28 7.16 -14.36
C LYS A 106 13.06 7.43 -15.84
N ALA A 107 12.22 6.65 -16.52
CA ALA A 107 11.94 6.82 -17.94
C ALA A 107 11.46 8.25 -18.25
N ALA A 108 12.02 8.86 -19.28
CA ALA A 108 11.75 10.25 -19.66
C ALA A 108 10.48 10.39 -20.50
N SER A 109 9.94 9.28 -21.02
CA SER A 109 8.75 9.26 -21.87
C SER A 109 7.86 8.05 -21.58
N HIS A 110 6.59 8.14 -21.96
CA HIS A 110 5.69 6.98 -21.90
C HIS A 110 6.21 5.83 -22.79
N ALA A 111 6.79 6.12 -23.96
CA ALA A 111 7.37 5.09 -24.83
C ALA A 111 8.53 4.33 -24.17
N GLU A 112 9.33 4.98 -23.33
CA GLU A 112 10.35 4.32 -22.51
C GLU A 112 9.74 3.51 -21.37
N ARG A 113 8.71 4.03 -20.70
CA ARG A 113 7.96 3.30 -19.67
C ARG A 113 7.36 2.00 -20.20
N LEU A 114 6.83 2.02 -21.43
CA LEU A 114 6.10 0.88 -22.02
C LEU A 114 6.95 -0.39 -22.09
N LYS A 115 8.27 -0.25 -22.24
CA LYS A 115 9.23 -1.37 -22.29
C LYS A 115 9.23 -2.20 -21.00
N TRP A 116 8.87 -1.58 -19.89
CA TRP A 116 8.89 -2.15 -18.54
C TRP A 116 7.52 -2.62 -18.07
N VAL A 117 6.47 -2.39 -18.88
CA VAL A 117 5.09 -2.71 -18.53
C VAL A 117 4.72 -4.09 -19.06
N ARG A 118 3.89 -4.82 -18.32
CA ARG A 118 3.29 -6.10 -18.78
C ARG A 118 2.15 -5.81 -19.75
N GLN A 119 1.97 -6.68 -20.75
CA GLN A 119 0.92 -6.53 -21.78
C GLN A 119 0.90 -5.13 -22.44
N PRO A 120 2.06 -4.63 -22.95
CA PRO A 120 2.16 -3.27 -23.48
C PRO A 120 1.19 -2.98 -24.64
N GLU A 121 0.82 -3.99 -25.41
CA GLU A 121 -0.19 -3.92 -26.46
C GLU A 121 -1.61 -3.65 -25.95
N LYS A 122 -1.95 -4.13 -24.75
CA LYS A 122 -3.26 -3.91 -24.10
C LYS A 122 -3.35 -2.49 -23.56
N VAL A 123 -2.33 -2.06 -22.81
CA VAL A 123 -2.40 -0.83 -22.00
C VAL A 123 -1.72 0.38 -22.66
N GLY A 124 -1.08 0.21 -23.81
CA GLY A 124 -0.24 1.25 -24.41
C GLY A 124 -0.97 2.56 -24.70
N ALA A 125 -2.19 2.49 -25.27
CA ALA A 125 -2.99 3.67 -25.58
C ALA A 125 -3.47 4.40 -24.32
N GLU A 126 -3.90 3.65 -23.31
CA GLU A 126 -4.31 4.21 -22.01
C GLU A 126 -3.13 4.86 -21.30
N MET A 127 -1.97 4.20 -21.30
CA MET A 127 -0.76 4.72 -20.69
C MET A 127 -0.27 6.00 -21.36
N GLU A 128 -0.35 6.08 -22.68
CA GLU A 128 -0.07 7.33 -23.40
C GLU A 128 -1.01 8.43 -22.95
N ALA A 129 -2.33 8.19 -22.94
CA ALA A 129 -3.31 9.18 -22.48
C ALA A 129 -3.06 9.62 -21.04
N PHE A 130 -2.75 8.67 -20.14
CA PHE A 130 -2.46 8.93 -18.74
C PHE A 130 -1.27 9.88 -18.54
N PHE A 131 -0.15 9.65 -19.24
CA PHE A 131 1.06 10.47 -19.11
C PHE A 131 1.07 11.71 -20.01
N ARG A 132 0.19 11.80 -21.01
CA ARG A 132 0.11 12.97 -21.91
C ARG A 132 -0.88 14.00 -21.39
N ASP A 133 -2.09 13.55 -21.06
CA ASP A 133 -3.24 14.42 -20.76
C ASP A 133 -3.88 14.11 -19.39
N GLY A 134 -3.57 12.95 -18.81
CA GLY A 134 -4.16 12.47 -17.57
C GLY A 134 -3.40 12.87 -16.30
N PRO A 135 -3.72 12.21 -15.17
CA PRO A 135 -3.09 12.49 -13.88
C PRO A 135 -1.56 12.33 -13.90
N GLY A 136 -1.03 11.47 -14.78
CA GLY A 136 0.40 11.24 -14.95
C GLY A 136 1.17 12.36 -15.63
N ALA A 137 0.49 13.29 -16.32
CA ALA A 137 1.14 14.28 -17.18
C ALA A 137 2.03 15.27 -16.43
N THR A 138 1.72 15.52 -15.16
CA THR A 138 2.46 16.44 -14.30
C THR A 138 3.21 15.73 -13.17
N GLU A 139 3.19 14.40 -13.14
CA GLU A 139 3.86 13.62 -12.10
C GLU A 139 5.38 13.79 -12.18
N LYS A 140 5.95 14.25 -11.07
CA LYS A 140 7.39 14.21 -10.84
C LYS A 140 7.69 13.25 -9.72
N ILE A 141 8.25 12.11 -10.08
CA ILE A 141 8.61 11.07 -9.14
C ILE A 141 9.85 11.50 -8.34
N MET A 142 9.71 11.57 -7.03
CA MET A 142 10.76 11.97 -6.10
C MET A 142 11.56 10.78 -5.57
N GLY A 143 10.96 9.60 -5.55
CA GLY A 143 11.60 8.39 -5.08
C GLY A 143 10.64 7.22 -5.01
N LYS A 144 11.22 6.05 -4.74
CA LYS A 144 10.48 4.82 -4.50
C LYS A 144 11.12 4.00 -3.39
N PHE A 145 10.33 3.22 -2.67
CA PHE A 145 10.85 2.20 -1.75
C PHE A 145 9.96 0.96 -1.76
N LEU A 146 10.56 -0.20 -1.51
CA LEU A 146 9.85 -1.47 -1.41
C LEU A 146 8.96 -1.47 -0.17
N LEU A 147 7.66 -1.70 -0.36
CA LEU A 147 6.69 -1.87 0.71
C LEU A 147 6.65 -3.33 1.17
N ALA A 148 6.46 -4.23 0.21
CA ALA A 148 6.28 -5.65 0.48
C ALA A 148 6.52 -6.48 -0.77
N THR A 149 6.84 -7.75 -0.56
CA THR A 149 6.69 -8.81 -1.56
C THR A 149 5.39 -9.54 -1.25
N SER A 150 4.56 -9.74 -2.26
CA SER A 150 3.22 -10.34 -2.12
C SER A 150 3.02 -11.36 -3.23
N GLY A 151 2.15 -12.33 -2.99
CA GLY A 151 1.75 -13.30 -4.01
C GLY A 151 0.25 -13.47 -3.99
N GLN A 152 -0.36 -13.59 -5.16
CA GLN A 152 -1.73 -14.04 -5.31
C GLN A 152 -1.75 -15.13 -6.39
N ASP A 153 -2.34 -16.27 -6.05
CA ASP A 153 -2.35 -17.46 -6.91
C ASP A 153 -0.91 -17.84 -7.31
N ASP A 154 -0.65 -17.99 -8.60
CA ASP A 154 0.68 -18.31 -9.13
C ASP A 154 1.54 -17.07 -9.45
N LEU A 155 1.08 -15.87 -9.05
CA LEU A 155 1.74 -14.63 -9.43
C LEU A 155 2.36 -13.92 -8.23
N LEU A 156 3.66 -13.69 -8.34
CA LEU A 156 4.47 -12.98 -7.35
C LEU A 156 4.66 -11.53 -7.78
N TYR A 157 4.57 -10.61 -6.82
CA TYR A 157 4.72 -9.18 -7.03
C TYR A 157 5.59 -8.55 -5.96
N GLU A 158 6.36 -7.54 -6.36
CA GLU A 158 6.92 -6.57 -5.43
C GLU A 158 6.16 -5.26 -5.53
N ASN A 159 5.72 -4.78 -4.37
CA ASN A 159 4.94 -3.56 -4.23
C ASN A 159 5.86 -2.43 -3.81
N TYR A 160 5.91 -1.37 -4.60
CA TYR A 160 6.68 -0.18 -4.31
C TYR A 160 5.78 1.01 -4.03
N HIS A 161 6.09 1.76 -2.99
CA HIS A 161 5.53 3.09 -2.81
C HIS A 161 6.31 4.06 -3.68
N VAL A 162 5.62 4.81 -4.55
CA VAL A 162 6.21 5.87 -5.38
C VAL A 162 5.72 7.22 -4.88
N SER A 163 6.65 8.08 -4.48
CA SER A 163 6.34 9.42 -3.98
C SER A 163 6.38 10.44 -5.11
N ILE A 164 5.36 11.31 -5.20
CA ILE A 164 5.26 12.37 -6.20
C ILE A 164 5.51 13.74 -5.52
N GLU A 165 6.11 14.69 -6.24
CA GLU A 165 6.40 16.06 -5.75
C GLU A 165 5.15 16.78 -5.20
N SER A 166 3.97 16.50 -5.75
CA SER A 166 2.68 17.04 -5.30
C SER A 166 2.29 16.62 -3.88
N GLY A 167 2.97 15.62 -3.31
CA GLY A 167 2.61 14.97 -2.05
C GLY A 167 1.71 13.74 -2.23
N GLU A 168 1.24 13.48 -3.45
CA GLU A 168 0.53 12.25 -3.80
C GLU A 168 1.48 11.05 -3.88
N SER A 169 0.89 9.85 -3.92
CA SER A 169 1.64 8.62 -4.13
C SER A 169 0.94 7.65 -5.07
N ARG A 170 1.75 6.76 -5.64
CA ARG A 170 1.31 5.63 -6.45
C ARG A 170 1.77 4.32 -5.82
N LEU A 171 0.97 3.28 -5.99
CA LEU A 171 1.39 1.91 -5.76
C LEU A 171 1.94 1.38 -7.09
N LEU A 172 3.23 1.07 -7.13
CA LEU A 172 3.85 0.46 -8.29
C LEU A 172 4.00 -1.05 -8.02
N CYS A 173 3.15 -1.84 -8.66
CA CYS A 173 3.20 -3.29 -8.58
C CYS A 173 4.09 -3.85 -9.69
N VAL A 174 5.13 -4.60 -9.32
CA VAL A 174 6.04 -5.24 -10.26
C VAL A 174 5.83 -6.74 -10.19
N SER A 175 5.14 -7.28 -11.20
CA SER A 175 4.97 -8.72 -11.42
C SER A 175 6.31 -9.40 -11.71
N VAL A 176 6.43 -10.64 -11.24
CA VAL A 176 7.64 -11.45 -11.30
C VAL A 176 7.27 -12.76 -11.98
N ASP A 177 7.75 -12.95 -13.21
CA ASP A 177 7.59 -14.19 -13.97
C ASP A 177 8.97 -14.77 -14.36
N PRO A 178 9.07 -16.04 -14.78
CA PRO A 178 10.36 -16.64 -15.16
C PRO A 178 11.12 -15.90 -16.28
N GLN A 179 10.40 -15.18 -17.15
CA GLN A 179 10.95 -14.42 -18.28
C GLN A 179 11.42 -13.01 -17.87
N GLY A 180 10.98 -12.51 -16.71
CA GLY A 180 11.45 -11.29 -16.09
C GLY A 180 10.39 -10.54 -15.31
N ALA A 181 10.81 -9.46 -14.66
CA ALA A 181 9.88 -8.60 -13.96
C ALA A 181 9.21 -7.59 -14.91
N LYS A 182 7.96 -7.24 -14.64
CA LYS A 182 7.19 -6.23 -15.39
C LYS A 182 6.24 -5.44 -14.49
N VAL A 183 6.08 -4.16 -14.77
CA VAL A 183 5.14 -3.26 -14.09
C VAL A 183 3.71 -3.57 -14.52
N ASP A 184 2.80 -3.68 -13.56
CA ASP A 184 1.37 -3.59 -13.81
C ASP A 184 0.96 -2.11 -13.86
N PHE A 185 0.70 -1.62 -15.08
CA PHE A 185 0.38 -0.21 -15.29
C PHE A 185 -1.02 0.15 -14.78
N GLU A 186 -1.99 -0.75 -14.89
CA GLU A 186 -3.38 -0.52 -14.45
C GLU A 186 -3.42 -0.30 -12.92
N ALA A 187 -2.60 -1.04 -12.15
CA ALA A 187 -2.39 -0.81 -10.73
C ALA A 187 -1.70 0.54 -10.44
N TYR A 188 -0.67 0.91 -11.21
CA TYR A 188 0.02 2.21 -11.07
C TYR A 188 -0.93 3.39 -11.33
N ALA A 189 -1.68 3.34 -12.43
CA ALA A 189 -2.61 4.39 -12.84
C ALA A 189 -3.88 4.42 -11.97
N ARG A 190 -4.14 3.34 -11.22
CA ARG A 190 -5.43 3.05 -10.56
C ARG A 190 -6.58 3.10 -11.56
N SER A 191 -6.38 2.48 -12.71
CA SER A 191 -7.37 2.42 -13.78
C SER A 191 -8.69 1.84 -13.26
N GLY A 192 -9.79 2.26 -13.87
CA GLY A 192 -11.12 1.73 -13.59
C GLY A 192 -11.98 1.86 -14.82
N SER A 193 -13.01 1.02 -14.92
CA SER A 193 -13.94 1.04 -16.06
C SER A 193 -14.74 2.34 -16.12
N GLU A 194 -14.87 3.05 -14.99
CA GLU A 194 -15.65 4.28 -14.85
C GLU A 194 -14.93 5.30 -13.97
N LYS A 195 -15.35 6.58 -14.04
CA LYS A 195 -14.83 7.61 -13.14
C LYS A 195 -15.56 7.60 -11.80
N TRP A 196 -14.80 7.69 -10.71
CA TRP A 196 -15.35 7.82 -9.36
C TRP A 196 -16.31 9.01 -9.20
N SER A 197 -16.04 10.14 -9.86
CA SER A 197 -16.91 11.31 -9.81
C SER A 197 -18.29 11.03 -10.43
N GLU A 198 -18.35 10.19 -11.47
CA GLU A 198 -19.59 9.87 -12.19
C GLU A 198 -20.42 8.85 -11.40
N LEU A 199 -19.77 7.85 -10.78
CA LEU A 199 -20.40 6.93 -9.84
C LEU A 199 -20.93 7.64 -8.58
N ALA A 200 -20.12 8.51 -7.97
CA ALA A 200 -20.49 9.25 -6.76
C ALA A 200 -21.62 10.27 -7.02
N ALA A 201 -21.70 10.81 -8.23
CA ALA A 201 -22.82 11.66 -8.66
C ALA A 201 -24.08 10.85 -8.99
N GLY A 202 -23.97 9.53 -9.15
CA GLY A 202 -25.06 8.66 -9.58
C GLY A 202 -25.40 8.77 -11.08
N THR A 203 -24.51 9.40 -11.87
CA THR A 203 -24.67 9.49 -13.34
C THR A 203 -24.45 8.12 -13.99
N VAL A 204 -23.53 7.34 -13.42
CA VAL A 204 -23.28 5.95 -13.79
C VAL A 204 -23.72 5.05 -12.64
N PRO A 205 -24.57 4.03 -12.87
CA PRO A 205 -25.12 3.21 -11.79
C PRO A 205 -24.20 2.06 -11.37
N SER A 206 -23.22 1.68 -12.18
CA SER A 206 -22.36 0.52 -11.92
C SER A 206 -21.03 0.64 -12.64
N ALA A 207 -20.01 -0.03 -12.11
CA ALA A 207 -18.71 -0.16 -12.73
C ALA A 207 -18.22 -1.60 -12.58
N GLU A 208 -17.62 -2.12 -13.65
CA GLU A 208 -17.08 -3.48 -13.67
C GLU A 208 -15.75 -3.57 -12.93
N GLU A 209 -14.94 -2.51 -12.98
CA GLU A 209 -13.62 -2.49 -12.36
C GLU A 209 -13.36 -1.16 -11.68
N MET A 210 -13.23 -1.20 -10.35
CA MET A 210 -12.85 -0.05 -9.55
C MET A 210 -11.78 -0.45 -8.53
N ARG A 211 -10.68 0.28 -8.51
CA ARG A 211 -9.58 0.08 -7.56
C ARG A 211 -9.82 0.91 -6.31
N VAL A 212 -9.91 0.23 -5.16
CA VAL A 212 -10.10 0.85 -3.84
C VAL A 212 -9.16 0.25 -2.80
N ILE A 213 -8.97 1.01 -1.72
CA ILE A 213 -8.42 0.49 -0.47
C ILE A 213 -9.58 0.29 0.48
N VAL A 214 -9.81 -0.95 0.93
CA VAL A 214 -10.91 -1.31 1.83
C VAL A 214 -10.41 -1.64 3.23
N GLN A 215 -11.26 -1.39 4.21
CA GLN A 215 -11.11 -1.82 5.59
C GLN A 215 -12.48 -2.30 6.11
N SER A 216 -12.49 -3.41 6.84
CA SER A 216 -13.70 -3.87 7.53
C SER A 216 -14.31 -2.77 8.42
N GLY A 217 -15.63 -2.65 8.41
CA GLY A 217 -16.34 -1.67 9.25
C GLY A 217 -17.67 -2.20 9.78
N GLY A 218 -18.51 -1.30 10.27
CA GLY A 218 -19.81 -1.65 10.85
C GLY A 218 -20.85 -0.54 10.74
N PHE A 219 -20.90 0.15 9.60
CA PHE A 219 -21.91 1.17 9.33
C PHE A 219 -23.05 0.55 8.52
N TYR A 220 -24.29 0.70 9.00
CA TYR A 220 -25.47 0.07 8.40
C TYR A 220 -26.64 1.05 8.40
N MET A 221 -26.87 1.72 7.28
CA MET A 221 -27.93 2.71 7.11
C MET A 221 -28.49 2.68 5.68
N HIS A 222 -29.57 3.43 5.45
CA HIS A 222 -30.19 3.64 4.14
C HIS A 222 -30.57 2.32 3.44
N ARG A 223 -29.88 1.96 2.34
CA ARG A 223 -30.16 0.77 1.52
C ARG A 223 -29.51 -0.49 2.06
N PHE A 224 -28.69 -0.36 3.10
CA PHE A 224 -27.96 -1.45 3.72
C PHE A 224 -28.15 -1.49 5.25
N PRO A 225 -29.39 -1.49 5.78
CA PRO A 225 -29.62 -1.45 7.23
C PRO A 225 -29.49 -2.83 7.90
N ASP A 226 -29.62 -3.91 7.12
CA ASP A 226 -29.64 -5.27 7.64
C ASP A 226 -28.22 -5.84 7.75
N GLN A 227 -27.65 -5.76 8.95
CA GLN A 227 -26.35 -6.34 9.27
C GLN A 227 -26.31 -7.86 9.17
N THR A 228 -27.44 -8.57 9.21
CA THR A 228 -27.45 -10.03 9.02
C THR A 228 -27.27 -10.39 7.55
N LYS A 229 -27.76 -9.53 6.64
CA LYS A 229 -27.61 -9.68 5.19
C LYS A 229 -26.29 -9.15 4.64
N TRP A 230 -25.81 -8.01 5.16
CA TRP A 230 -24.69 -7.28 4.58
C TRP A 230 -23.43 -7.31 5.44
N VAL A 231 -22.27 -7.37 4.78
CA VAL A 231 -20.96 -7.11 5.38
C VAL A 231 -20.47 -5.76 4.87
N HIS A 232 -20.06 -4.90 5.79
CA HIS A 232 -19.68 -3.53 5.49
C HIS A 232 -18.16 -3.34 5.43
N PHE A 233 -17.72 -2.60 4.43
CA PHE A 233 -16.34 -2.16 4.25
C PHE A 233 -16.31 -0.65 4.04
N LYS A 234 -15.48 0.04 4.83
CA LYS A 234 -15.12 1.42 4.52
C LYS A 234 -14.08 1.40 3.41
N ALA A 235 -14.31 2.14 2.34
CA ALA A 235 -13.39 2.22 1.23
C ALA A 235 -12.90 3.65 0.98
N THR A 236 -11.66 3.75 0.49
CA THR A 236 -11.03 5.00 0.10
C THR A 236 -10.28 4.81 -1.21
N THR A 237 -10.15 5.90 -1.95
CA THR A 237 -9.30 5.99 -3.14
C THR A 237 -8.72 7.40 -3.20
N PRO A 238 -7.47 7.60 -3.66
CA PRO A 238 -6.95 8.94 -3.90
C PRO A 238 -7.75 9.72 -4.95
N ASP A 239 -8.47 9.03 -5.83
CA ASP A 239 -9.17 9.62 -6.98
C ASP A 239 -10.57 10.17 -6.62
N LEU A 240 -10.96 10.06 -5.33
CA LEU A 240 -12.21 10.60 -4.81
C LEU A 240 -12.02 11.11 -3.37
N PRO A 241 -12.26 12.40 -3.09
CA PRO A 241 -12.14 12.93 -1.74
C PRO A 241 -13.04 12.23 -0.72
N GLY A 242 -12.50 11.88 0.45
CA GLY A 242 -13.25 11.22 1.52
C GLY A 242 -13.50 9.72 1.29
N SER A 243 -14.22 9.08 2.20
CA SER A 243 -14.53 7.65 2.12
C SER A 243 -15.88 7.38 1.46
N MET A 244 -16.07 6.13 1.04
CA MET A 244 -17.33 5.55 0.63
C MET A 244 -17.60 4.30 1.47
N ASP A 245 -18.85 3.86 1.51
CA ASP A 245 -19.24 2.64 2.20
C ASP A 245 -19.60 1.58 1.16
N LEU A 246 -18.88 0.47 1.19
CA LEU A 246 -19.10 -0.67 0.32
C LEU A 246 -19.75 -1.81 1.10
N TYR A 247 -20.70 -2.47 0.48
CA TYR A 247 -21.47 -3.54 1.10
C TYR A 247 -21.43 -4.78 0.22
N VAL A 248 -21.23 -5.93 0.83
CA VAL A 248 -21.24 -7.21 0.11
C VAL A 248 -22.24 -8.16 0.79
N LEU A 249 -22.94 -8.96 0.01
CA LEU A 249 -23.85 -9.97 0.54
C LEU A 249 -23.05 -10.98 1.36
N ARG A 250 -23.46 -11.23 2.62
CA ARG A 250 -22.71 -12.02 3.60
C ARG A 250 -22.30 -13.41 3.12
N ASP A 251 -23.19 -14.08 2.40
CA ASP A 251 -22.97 -15.46 1.94
C ASP A 251 -22.47 -15.55 0.49
N SER A 252 -22.05 -14.42 -0.10
CA SER A 252 -21.52 -14.38 -1.46
C SER A 252 -20.05 -14.84 -1.53
N GLU A 253 -19.60 -15.19 -2.73
CA GLU A 253 -18.19 -15.47 -3.00
C GLU A 253 -17.29 -14.27 -2.70
N ALA A 254 -17.72 -13.06 -3.07
CA ALA A 254 -17.00 -11.83 -2.80
C ALA A 254 -16.78 -11.61 -1.29
N ALA A 255 -17.78 -11.92 -0.45
CA ALA A 255 -17.62 -11.84 1.00
C ALA A 255 -16.59 -12.85 1.52
N ARG A 256 -16.55 -14.07 0.97
CA ARG A 256 -15.55 -15.08 1.33
C ARG A 256 -14.14 -14.66 0.92
N GLN A 257 -13.97 -14.05 -0.25
CA GLN A 257 -12.69 -13.53 -0.72
C GLN A 257 -12.20 -12.38 0.19
N LEU A 258 -13.07 -11.41 0.50
CA LEU A 258 -12.72 -10.30 1.39
C LEU A 258 -12.47 -10.75 2.84
N ALA A 259 -13.08 -11.84 3.30
CA ALA A 259 -12.81 -12.37 4.64
C ALA A 259 -11.36 -12.86 4.80
N GLN A 260 -10.69 -13.27 3.71
CA GLN A 260 -9.28 -13.71 3.72
C GLN A 260 -8.31 -12.55 3.99
N VAL A 261 -8.73 -11.33 3.68
CA VAL A 261 -7.97 -10.10 3.92
C VAL A 261 -7.96 -9.72 5.41
N GLY A 262 -8.96 -10.15 6.17
CA GLY A 262 -9.07 -9.89 7.60
C GLY A 262 -9.41 -8.44 7.95
N GLU A 263 -8.85 -7.93 9.06
CA GLU A 263 -9.14 -6.58 9.58
C GLU A 263 -8.18 -5.50 9.05
N THR A 264 -7.15 -5.89 8.30
CA THR A 264 -6.17 -4.97 7.74
C THR A 264 -6.70 -4.24 6.52
N MET A 265 -6.17 -3.05 6.27
CA MET A 265 -6.43 -2.35 5.02
C MET A 265 -5.87 -3.16 3.85
N ALA A 266 -6.64 -3.26 2.76
CA ALA A 266 -6.18 -3.91 1.55
C ALA A 266 -6.60 -3.21 0.29
N HIS A 267 -5.71 -3.31 -0.70
CA HIS A 267 -5.97 -2.93 -2.07
C HIS A 267 -6.84 -4.02 -2.69
N VAL A 268 -7.97 -3.65 -3.28
CA VAL A 268 -8.85 -4.58 -4.01
C VAL A 268 -9.38 -3.92 -5.28
N THR A 269 -9.56 -4.72 -6.33
CA THR A 269 -10.31 -4.35 -7.52
C THR A 269 -11.70 -4.98 -7.41
N VAL A 270 -12.74 -4.17 -7.54
CA VAL A 270 -14.12 -4.59 -7.31
C VAL A 270 -15.03 -4.21 -8.47
N SER A 271 -16.01 -5.06 -8.76
CA SER A 271 -17.22 -4.64 -9.45
C SER A 271 -18.21 -4.09 -8.44
N ILE A 272 -18.79 -2.92 -8.73
CA ILE A 272 -19.75 -2.27 -7.84
C ILE A 272 -20.98 -1.76 -8.57
N ARG A 273 -22.08 -1.63 -7.84
CA ARG A 273 -23.28 -0.95 -8.31
C ARG A 273 -23.96 -0.14 -7.22
N ALA A 274 -24.65 0.92 -7.62
CA ALA A 274 -25.62 1.60 -6.79
C ALA A 274 -26.89 0.74 -6.66
N VAL A 275 -27.47 0.73 -5.47
CA VAL A 275 -28.76 0.09 -5.20
C VAL A 275 -29.77 1.20 -4.98
N GLU A 276 -30.73 1.33 -5.91
CA GLU A 276 -31.68 2.43 -5.92
C GLU A 276 -30.96 3.79 -5.86
N ASP A 277 -31.17 4.58 -4.81
CA ASP A 277 -30.55 5.90 -4.63
C ASP A 277 -29.36 5.91 -3.66
N SER A 278 -28.75 4.76 -3.40
CA SER A 278 -27.61 4.62 -2.48
C SER A 278 -26.40 5.48 -2.84
N ALA A 279 -26.21 5.80 -4.13
CA ALA A 279 -25.12 6.65 -4.60
C ALA A 279 -25.14 8.06 -3.96
N LYS A 280 -26.33 8.59 -3.62
CA LYS A 280 -26.48 9.89 -2.93
C LYS A 280 -25.78 9.91 -1.57
N TYR A 281 -25.59 8.74 -0.96
CA TYR A 281 -24.93 8.54 0.31
C TYR A 281 -23.51 7.99 0.15
N ARG A 282 -22.99 7.90 -1.09
CA ARG A 282 -21.72 7.24 -1.42
C ARG A 282 -21.67 5.78 -0.97
N GLN A 283 -22.80 5.08 -1.11
CA GLN A 283 -22.94 3.69 -0.73
C GLN A 283 -23.13 2.80 -1.97
N PHE A 284 -22.36 1.73 -2.06
CA PHE A 284 -22.40 0.81 -3.20
C PHE A 284 -22.38 -0.65 -2.75
N GLU A 285 -23.03 -1.51 -3.54
CA GLU A 285 -22.93 -2.95 -3.41
C GLU A 285 -21.70 -3.43 -4.21
N ILE A 286 -20.85 -4.24 -3.58
CA ILE A 286 -19.83 -5.05 -4.24
C ILE A 286 -20.51 -6.27 -4.83
N THR A 287 -20.46 -6.40 -6.15
CA THR A 287 -21.03 -7.54 -6.88
C THR A 287 -20.00 -8.61 -7.18
N ALA A 288 -18.71 -8.27 -7.26
CA ALA A 288 -17.62 -9.21 -7.45
C ALA A 288 -16.28 -8.63 -6.97
N ILE A 289 -15.34 -9.50 -6.57
CA ILE A 289 -13.93 -9.15 -6.41
C ILE A 289 -13.21 -9.59 -7.68
N ARG A 290 -12.50 -8.66 -8.33
CA ARG A 290 -11.69 -8.92 -9.52
C ARG A 290 -10.25 -9.25 -9.17
N ALA A 291 -9.70 -8.57 -8.16
CA ALA A 291 -8.36 -8.85 -7.65
C ALA A 291 -8.18 -8.42 -6.19
N ILE A 292 -7.26 -9.08 -5.49
CA ILE A 292 -6.73 -8.65 -4.20
C ILE A 292 -5.28 -8.17 -4.44
N GLY A 293 -4.93 -6.97 -3.99
CA GLY A 293 -3.63 -6.36 -4.28
C GLY A 293 -3.56 -5.56 -5.59
N TRP A 294 -4.70 -5.25 -6.22
CA TRP A 294 -4.85 -4.49 -7.49
C TRP A 294 -4.24 -5.09 -8.76
N VAL A 295 -3.55 -6.22 -8.64
CA VAL A 295 -3.01 -6.90 -9.82
C VAL A 295 -3.84 -8.12 -10.16
N GLU A 296 -4.30 -8.16 -11.40
CA GLU A 296 -5.09 -9.27 -11.93
C GLU A 296 -4.17 -10.35 -12.49
N ALA A 297 -4.56 -11.61 -12.30
CA ALA A 297 -3.93 -12.71 -13.03
C ALA A 297 -4.08 -12.46 -14.54
N ALA A 298 -3.05 -12.78 -15.32
CA ALA A 298 -3.18 -12.71 -16.78
C ALA A 298 -4.22 -13.75 -17.23
N GLU A 299 -5.21 -13.32 -18.01
CA GLU A 299 -6.14 -14.22 -18.72
C GLU A 299 -5.43 -15.07 -19.79
#